data_AF-A0A8T4V2Y5-F1
#
_entry.id   AF-A0A8T4V2Y5-F1
#
_cell.length_a   1.000
_cell.length_b   1.000
_cell.length_c   1.000
_cell.angle_alpha   90.00
_cell.angle_beta   90.00
_cell.angle_gamma   90.00
#
_symmetry.space_group_name_H-M   'P 1'
#
loop_
_entity.id
_entity.type
_entity.pdbx_description
1 polymer ?
#
loop_
_entity_poly.entity_id
_entity_poly.type
_entity_poly.pdbx_seq_one_letter_code
_entity_poly.pdbx_strand_id
1 'polypeptide(L)'
;MRGDKFTKRALEEGYLARSIFKIKNIQNRFHIIRKGDYVLDLGAAPGSWSQYVLELGAKVDSIDLNRVKYGNWIKIDIFDEKLFEVLERDYNVVLSDLAPRTSGIKHLDVERSIGLSQRALEIAKLKLKRNGNFVCKVFQGEDFKLFFDDMKKNFQVVRSIRPMATRKSSREIYLIGLGKK
;
A
#
# COMPACT_ATOMS: atom_id res chain seq x y z
N MET A 1 -10.03 17.98 18.48
CA MET A 1 -9.88 17.97 17.01
C MET A 1 -8.41 18.07 16.60
N ARG A 2 -7.72 16.94 16.32
CA ARG A 2 -6.33 16.91 15.78
C ARG A 2 -6.27 16.22 14.39
N GLY A 3 -7.42 16.05 13.75
CA GLY A 3 -7.57 15.43 12.43
C GLY A 3 -7.46 16.39 11.25
N ASP A 4 -7.29 17.69 11.51
CA ASP A 4 -7.68 18.74 10.57
C ASP A 4 -6.54 19.19 9.63
N LYS A 5 -5.35 19.55 10.14
CA LYS A 5 -4.30 20.20 9.32
C LYS A 5 -3.86 19.41 8.08
N PHE A 6 -3.63 18.09 8.20
CA PHE A 6 -3.22 17.28 7.04
C PHE A 6 -4.37 16.95 6.11
N THR A 7 -5.60 16.83 6.62
CA THR A 7 -6.76 16.59 5.77
C THR A 7 -7.08 17.85 4.97
N LYS A 8 -7.10 19.01 5.63
CA LYS A 8 -7.24 20.31 5.01
C LYS A 8 -6.16 20.57 3.97
N ARG A 9 -4.88 20.34 4.33
CA ARG A 9 -3.77 20.50 3.38
C ARG A 9 -3.87 19.56 2.18
N ALA A 10 -4.28 18.29 2.37
CA ALA A 10 -4.48 17.37 1.25
C ALA A 10 -5.57 17.90 0.30
N LEU A 11 -6.68 18.40 0.86
CA LEU A 11 -7.77 18.98 0.07
C LEU A 11 -7.31 20.26 -0.66
N GLU A 12 -6.58 21.15 0.01
CA GLU A 12 -5.97 22.37 -0.58
C GLU A 12 -4.99 22.03 -1.72
N GLU A 13 -4.24 20.93 -1.59
CA GLU A 13 -3.35 20.40 -2.64
C GLU A 13 -4.09 19.53 -3.69
N GLY A 14 -5.43 19.42 -3.63
CA GLY A 14 -6.23 18.69 -4.62
C GLY A 14 -6.23 17.16 -4.48
N TYR A 15 -5.86 16.62 -3.31
CA TYR A 15 -5.85 15.18 -3.02
C TYR A 15 -7.05 14.74 -2.18
N LEU A 16 -7.52 13.51 -2.43
CA LEU A 16 -8.71 12.95 -1.77
C LEU A 16 -8.51 12.61 -0.27
N ALA A 17 -7.28 12.44 0.20
CA ALA A 17 -6.98 12.01 1.56
C ALA A 17 -5.55 12.37 1.98
N ARG A 18 -5.38 12.58 3.28
CA ARG A 18 -4.07 12.81 3.93
C ARG A 18 -3.05 11.67 3.76
N SER A 19 -3.48 10.48 3.32
CA SER A 19 -2.56 9.37 3.04
C SER A 19 -1.59 9.70 1.90
N ILE A 20 -1.89 10.71 1.08
CA ILE A 20 -0.99 11.23 0.04
C ILE A 20 0.41 11.56 0.58
N PHE A 21 0.50 12.16 1.77
CA PHE A 21 1.79 12.55 2.33
C PHE A 21 2.66 11.33 2.69
N LYS A 22 2.05 10.15 2.87
CA LYS A 22 2.78 8.91 3.11
C LYS A 22 3.45 8.43 1.83
N ILE A 23 2.70 8.28 0.73
CA ILE A 23 3.28 7.83 -0.55
C ILE A 23 4.26 8.85 -1.12
N LYS A 24 3.99 10.16 -1.02
CA LYS A 24 4.98 11.21 -1.39
C LYS A 24 6.29 11.02 -0.62
N ASN A 25 6.22 10.78 0.70
CA ASN A 25 7.41 10.56 1.51
C ASN A 25 8.18 9.28 1.14
N ILE A 26 7.47 8.18 0.85
CA ILE A 26 8.06 6.92 0.42
C ILE A 26 8.73 7.08 -0.95
N GLN A 27 8.00 7.64 -1.93
CA GLN A 27 8.50 7.88 -3.27
C GLN A 27 9.73 8.79 -3.27
N ASN A 28 9.74 9.87 -2.49
CA ASN A 28 10.88 10.80 -2.42
C ASN A 28 12.14 10.16 -1.82
N ARG A 29 12.01 9.11 -1.00
CA ARG A 29 13.15 8.46 -0.35
C ARG A 29 13.66 7.23 -1.09
N PHE A 30 12.77 6.52 -1.75
CA PHE A 30 13.06 5.20 -2.31
C PHE A 30 12.86 5.09 -3.82
N HIS A 31 12.29 6.12 -4.47
CA HIS A 31 12.08 6.18 -5.91
C HIS A 31 11.41 4.91 -6.47
N ILE A 32 10.37 4.44 -5.78
CA ILE A 32 9.75 3.13 -6.02
C ILE A 32 8.96 3.06 -7.34
N ILE A 33 8.44 4.18 -7.82
CA ILE A 33 7.62 4.29 -9.03
C ILE A 33 8.36 5.15 -10.06
N ARG A 34 8.38 4.69 -11.31
CA ARG A 34 8.93 5.41 -12.47
C ARG A 34 7.82 5.68 -13.49
N LYS A 35 8.03 6.68 -14.33
CA LYS A 35 7.14 6.97 -15.47
C LYS A 35 7.00 5.72 -16.34
N GLY A 36 5.78 5.37 -16.71
CA GLY A 36 5.45 4.19 -17.51
C GLY A 36 5.33 2.87 -16.75
N ASP A 37 5.61 2.83 -15.44
CA ASP A 37 5.38 1.64 -14.63
C ASP A 37 3.90 1.25 -14.59
N TYR A 38 3.63 -0.06 -14.51
CA TYR A 38 2.32 -0.56 -14.10
C TYR A 38 2.32 -0.79 -12.59
N VAL A 39 1.38 -0.17 -11.90
CA VAL A 39 1.24 -0.22 -10.44
C VAL A 39 -0.07 -0.91 -10.06
N LEU A 40 -0.03 -1.76 -9.04
CA LEU A 40 -1.22 -2.32 -8.40
C LEU A 40 -1.38 -1.65 -7.03
N ASP A 41 -2.50 -0.97 -6.80
CA ASP A 41 -2.80 -0.26 -5.55
C ASP A 41 -3.87 -1.04 -4.76
N LEU A 42 -3.47 -1.71 -3.67
CA LEU A 42 -4.33 -2.54 -2.83
C LEU A 42 -4.90 -1.72 -1.66
N GLY A 43 -6.23 -1.74 -1.52
CA GLY A 43 -6.93 -0.91 -0.54
C GLY A 43 -6.93 0.56 -0.97
N ALA A 44 -7.18 0.78 -2.26
CA ALA A 44 -6.93 2.07 -2.91
C ALA A 44 -7.92 3.16 -2.50
N ALA A 45 -9.12 2.83 -2.00
CA ALA A 45 -10.12 3.86 -1.71
C ALA A 45 -9.65 4.82 -0.60
N PRO A 46 -9.85 6.15 -0.76
CA PRO A 46 -10.64 6.82 -1.80
C PRO A 46 -9.90 7.09 -3.13
N GLY A 47 -8.60 6.80 -3.22
CA GLY A 47 -7.82 6.87 -4.46
C GLY A 47 -6.66 7.86 -4.46
N SER A 48 -6.23 8.38 -3.31
CA SER A 48 -5.12 9.37 -3.28
C SER A 48 -3.77 8.81 -3.71
N TRP A 49 -3.50 7.53 -3.45
CA TRP A 49 -2.28 6.88 -3.91
C TRP A 49 -2.35 6.65 -5.42
N SER A 50 -3.45 6.08 -5.91
CA SER A 50 -3.75 5.95 -7.33
C SER A 50 -3.66 7.29 -8.09
N GLN A 51 -4.19 8.38 -7.55
CA GLN A 51 -4.05 9.73 -8.12
C GLN A 51 -2.58 10.11 -8.30
N TYR A 52 -1.77 9.96 -7.23
CA TYR A 52 -0.36 10.31 -7.25
C TYR A 52 0.45 9.44 -8.22
N VAL A 53 0.11 8.15 -8.35
CA VAL A 53 0.73 7.26 -9.33
C VAL A 53 0.53 7.79 -10.75
N LEU A 54 -0.68 8.24 -11.09
CA LEU A 54 -0.96 8.85 -12.40
C LEU A 54 -0.20 10.17 -12.60
N GLU A 55 -0.08 11.01 -11.57
CA GLU A 55 0.71 12.26 -11.61
C GLU A 55 2.19 12.00 -11.92
N LEU A 56 2.74 10.86 -11.50
CA LEU A 56 4.11 10.42 -11.83
C LEU A 56 4.24 9.88 -13.27
N GLY A 57 3.14 9.82 -14.03
CA GLY A 57 3.10 9.28 -15.39
C GLY A 57 3.17 7.76 -15.45
N ALA A 58 2.80 7.07 -14.38
CA ALA A 58 2.62 5.61 -14.34
C ALA A 58 1.15 5.25 -14.60
N LYS A 59 0.87 3.95 -14.75
CA LYS A 59 -0.48 3.38 -14.90
C LYS A 59 -0.83 2.62 -13.62
N VAL A 60 -2.10 2.62 -13.23
CA VAL A 60 -2.53 1.98 -11.98
C VAL A 60 -3.83 1.20 -12.12
N ASP A 61 -3.81 -0.04 -11.64
CA ASP A 61 -4.99 -0.83 -11.31
C ASP A 61 -5.25 -0.69 -9.81
N SER A 62 -6.48 -0.29 -9.45
CA SER A 62 -6.85 0.10 -8.09
C SER A 62 -7.86 -0.89 -7.52
N ILE A 63 -7.44 -1.69 -6.55
CA ILE A 63 -8.24 -2.75 -5.94
C ILE A 63 -8.88 -2.22 -4.66
N ASP A 64 -10.21 -2.11 -4.66
CA ASP A 64 -10.99 -1.80 -3.46
C ASP A 64 -12.46 -2.19 -3.65
N LEU A 65 -13.14 -2.55 -2.57
CA LEU A 65 -14.58 -2.79 -2.57
C LEU A 65 -15.40 -1.50 -2.76
N ASN A 66 -14.81 -0.35 -2.39
CA ASN A 66 -15.39 0.97 -2.58
C ASN A 66 -14.89 1.58 -3.89
N ARG A 67 -15.69 2.48 -4.46
CA ARG A 67 -15.34 3.13 -5.72
C ARG A 67 -14.06 3.95 -5.60
N VAL A 68 -13.12 3.74 -6.52
CA VAL A 68 -11.90 4.54 -6.66
C VAL A 68 -12.02 5.42 -7.90
N LYS A 69 -11.73 6.72 -7.76
CA LYS A 69 -11.87 7.69 -8.86
C LYS A 69 -10.75 7.60 -9.90
N TYR A 70 -9.54 7.24 -9.47
CA TYR A 70 -8.33 7.31 -10.27
C TYR A 70 -7.81 5.91 -10.59
N GLY A 71 -7.36 5.72 -11.83
CA GLY A 71 -6.90 4.42 -12.30
C GLY A 71 -8.01 3.53 -12.84
N ASN A 72 -7.64 2.31 -13.17
CA ASN A 72 -8.59 1.25 -13.49
C ASN A 72 -9.09 0.63 -12.19
N TRP A 73 -10.28 1.05 -11.74
CA TRP A 73 -10.87 0.52 -10.51
C TRP A 73 -11.44 -0.88 -10.75
N ILE A 74 -10.97 -1.84 -9.95
CA ILE A 74 -11.44 -3.22 -9.95
C ILE A 74 -12.09 -3.48 -8.59
N LYS A 75 -13.40 -3.71 -8.61
CA LYS A 75 -14.19 -3.97 -7.40
C LYS A 75 -14.08 -5.45 -7.01
N ILE A 76 -13.10 -5.78 -6.18
CA ILE A 76 -12.89 -7.15 -5.69
C ILE A 76 -12.24 -7.14 -4.31
N ASP A 77 -12.53 -8.16 -3.50
CA ASP A 77 -11.82 -8.39 -2.25
C ASP A 77 -10.46 -9.04 -2.56
N ILE A 78 -9.40 -8.64 -1.86
CA ILE A 78 -8.07 -9.23 -2.07
C ILE A 78 -7.98 -10.72 -1.66
N PHE A 79 -8.93 -11.20 -0.86
CA PHE A 79 -9.07 -12.61 -0.49
C PHE A 79 -9.97 -13.40 -1.44
N ASP A 80 -10.59 -12.75 -2.43
CA ASP A 80 -11.42 -13.44 -3.42
C ASP A 80 -10.54 -14.36 -4.29
N GLU A 81 -11.04 -15.57 -4.57
CA GLU A 81 -10.36 -16.56 -5.40
C GLU A 81 -10.18 -16.08 -6.85
N LYS A 82 -11.10 -15.23 -7.33
CA LYS A 82 -11.09 -14.69 -8.70
C LYS A 82 -10.15 -13.52 -8.88
N LEU A 83 -9.47 -13.07 -7.82
CA LEU A 83 -8.55 -11.93 -7.87
C LEU A 83 -7.51 -12.09 -8.99
N PHE A 84 -6.92 -13.28 -9.13
CA PHE A 84 -5.88 -13.49 -10.14
C PHE A 84 -6.42 -13.62 -11.56
N GLU A 85 -7.71 -13.97 -11.73
CA GLU A 85 -8.38 -14.02 -13.03
C GLU A 85 -8.64 -12.61 -13.57
N VAL A 86 -8.97 -11.65 -12.71
CA VAL A 86 -9.25 -10.26 -13.11
C VAL A 86 -7.99 -9.41 -13.28
N LEU A 87 -6.87 -9.82 -12.68
CA LEU A 87 -5.59 -9.14 -12.84
C LEU A 87 -4.88 -9.65 -14.11
N GLU A 88 -5.08 -8.98 -15.23
CA GLU A 88 -4.62 -9.43 -16.56
C GLU A 88 -3.11 -9.25 -16.81
N ARG A 89 -2.36 -8.66 -15.88
CA ARG A 89 -0.95 -8.30 -16.10
C ARG A 89 -0.09 -8.50 -14.86
N ASP A 90 1.22 -8.38 -15.08
CA ASP A 90 2.21 -8.22 -14.03
C ASP A 90 2.59 -6.76 -13.84
N TYR A 91 3.02 -6.42 -12.63
CA TYR A 91 3.24 -5.06 -12.17
C TYR A 91 4.71 -4.79 -11.87
N ASN A 92 5.11 -3.54 -12.09
CA ASN A 92 6.40 -3.02 -11.69
C ASN A 92 6.40 -2.68 -10.18
N VAL A 93 5.25 -2.26 -9.65
CA VAL A 93 5.09 -1.89 -8.24
C VAL A 93 3.76 -2.40 -7.70
N VAL A 94 3.78 -2.94 -6.48
CA VAL A 94 2.58 -3.24 -5.70
C VAL A 94 2.59 -2.37 -4.45
N LEU A 95 1.50 -1.67 -4.20
CA LEU A 95 1.28 -0.79 -3.06
C LEU A 95 0.17 -1.37 -2.19
N SER A 96 0.30 -1.25 -0.87
CA SER A 96 -0.73 -1.64 0.08
C SER A 96 -0.81 -0.63 1.22
N ASP A 97 -1.92 0.10 1.29
CA ASP A 97 -2.35 0.90 2.44
C ASP A 97 -3.59 0.29 3.12
N LEU A 98 -3.76 -1.03 3.03
CA LEU A 98 -4.88 -1.78 3.61
C LEU A 98 -4.97 -1.56 5.13
N ALA A 99 -6.17 -1.31 5.63
CA ALA A 99 -6.47 -1.31 7.06
C ALA A 99 -7.77 -2.09 7.30
N PRO A 100 -7.86 -2.89 8.38
CA PRO A 100 -9.09 -3.59 8.69
C PRO A 100 -10.17 -2.60 9.15
N ARG A 101 -11.43 -3.00 9.00
CA ARG A 101 -12.51 -2.36 9.77
C ARG A 101 -12.27 -2.64 11.25
N THR A 102 -12.07 -1.58 12.03
CA THR A 102 -11.81 -1.69 13.46
C THR A 102 -13.03 -2.25 14.17
N SER A 103 -12.88 -3.40 14.81
CA SER A 103 -13.89 -3.99 15.70
C SER A 103 -13.91 -3.32 17.08
N GLY A 104 -12.83 -2.61 17.44
CA GLY A 104 -12.63 -2.06 18.78
C GLY A 104 -11.93 -3.05 19.73
N ILE A 105 -11.82 -4.32 19.34
CA ILE A 105 -11.09 -5.35 20.07
C ILE A 105 -9.65 -5.37 19.55
N LYS A 106 -8.72 -4.86 20.38
CA LYS A 106 -7.31 -4.65 19.99
C LYS A 106 -6.66 -5.90 19.40
N HIS A 107 -6.85 -7.07 20.01
CA HIS A 107 -6.23 -8.31 19.55
C HIS A 107 -6.73 -8.70 18.15
N LEU A 108 -8.04 -8.69 17.94
CA LEU A 108 -8.66 -9.03 16.66
C LEU A 108 -8.28 -8.05 15.55
N ASP A 109 -8.18 -6.76 15.87
CA ASP A 109 -7.77 -5.74 14.90
C ASP A 109 -6.28 -5.88 14.51
N VAL A 110 -5.43 -6.35 15.42
CA VAL A 110 -4.02 -6.67 15.12
C VAL A 110 -3.93 -7.88 14.21
N GLU A 111 -4.62 -8.98 14.53
CA GLU A 111 -4.63 -10.21 13.74
C GLU A 111 -5.12 -9.96 12.30
N ARG A 112 -6.22 -9.22 12.14
CA ARG A 112 -6.74 -8.82 10.83
C ARG A 112 -5.76 -7.96 10.05
N SER A 113 -5.04 -7.06 10.71
CA SER A 113 -4.05 -6.20 10.06
C SER A 113 -2.87 -7.01 9.51
N ILE A 114 -2.43 -8.03 10.25
CA ILE A 114 -1.36 -8.94 9.83
C ILE A 114 -1.83 -9.77 8.63
N GLY A 115 -3.03 -10.35 8.69
CA GLY A 115 -3.59 -11.13 7.57
C GLY A 115 -3.67 -10.31 6.27
N LEU A 116 -4.08 -9.03 6.35
CA LEU A 116 -4.07 -8.12 5.20
C LEU A 116 -2.65 -7.89 4.65
N SER A 117 -1.67 -7.73 5.54
CA SER A 117 -0.27 -7.50 5.16
C SER A 117 0.35 -8.73 4.49
N GLN A 118 0.08 -9.92 5.05
CA GLN A 118 0.50 -11.22 4.52
C GLN A 118 -0.10 -11.45 3.13
N ARG A 119 -1.41 -11.22 3.00
CA ARG A 119 -2.10 -11.36 1.71
C ARG A 119 -1.54 -10.41 0.66
N ALA A 120 -1.26 -9.16 1.02
CA ALA A 120 -0.63 -8.21 0.11
C ALA A 120 0.76 -8.68 -0.36
N LEU A 121 1.55 -9.30 0.53
CA LEU A 121 2.85 -9.87 0.17
C LEU A 121 2.72 -11.09 -0.75
N GLU A 122 1.74 -11.96 -0.54
CA GLU A 122 1.44 -13.07 -1.46
C GLU A 122 1.09 -12.58 -2.86
N ILE A 123 0.20 -11.59 -2.96
CA ILE A 123 -0.15 -10.96 -4.24
C ILE A 123 1.11 -10.36 -4.89
N ALA A 124 1.96 -9.66 -4.12
CA ALA A 124 3.21 -9.12 -4.65
C ALA A 124 4.17 -10.21 -5.13
N LYS A 125 4.30 -11.33 -4.41
CA LYS A 125 5.11 -12.49 -4.82
C LYS A 125 4.63 -13.11 -6.12
N LEU A 126 3.33 -13.06 -6.43
CA LEU A 126 2.79 -13.63 -7.66
C LEU A 126 2.77 -12.63 -8.82
N LYS A 127 2.42 -11.37 -8.56
CA LYS A 127 2.12 -10.37 -9.60
C LYS A 127 3.20 -9.33 -9.85
N LEU A 128 4.25 -9.26 -9.04
CA LEU A 128 5.40 -8.41 -9.37
C LEU A 128 6.29 -9.05 -10.43
N LYS A 129 6.72 -8.25 -11.39
CA LYS A 129 7.85 -8.56 -12.27
C LYS A 129 9.14 -8.74 -11.46
N ARG A 130 10.12 -9.43 -12.03
CA ARG A 130 11.49 -9.42 -11.52
C ARG A 130 12.00 -7.98 -11.41
N ASN A 131 12.73 -7.68 -10.34
CA ASN A 131 13.16 -6.34 -9.95
C ASN A 131 12.02 -5.36 -9.60
N GLY A 132 10.78 -5.83 -9.47
CA GLY A 132 9.64 -5.00 -9.04
C GLY A 132 9.71 -4.61 -7.56
N ASN A 133 8.99 -3.56 -7.18
CA ASN A 133 8.99 -3.00 -5.83
C ASN A 133 7.68 -3.27 -5.10
N PHE A 134 7.74 -3.46 -3.79
CA PHE A 134 6.58 -3.66 -2.92
C PHE A 134 6.59 -2.67 -1.77
N VAL A 135 5.45 -2.06 -1.48
CA VAL A 135 5.23 -1.23 -0.29
C VAL A 135 4.04 -1.76 0.47
N CYS A 136 4.22 -2.03 1.76
CA CYS A 136 3.15 -2.53 2.61
C CYS A 136 3.10 -1.77 3.92
N LYS A 137 1.90 -1.28 4.27
CA LYS A 137 1.61 -0.85 5.64
C LYS A 137 1.59 -2.05 6.56
N VAL A 138 2.31 -1.96 7.67
CA VAL A 138 2.25 -2.93 8.76
C VAL A 138 2.15 -2.20 10.10
N PHE A 139 1.70 -2.90 11.13
CA PHE A 139 1.69 -2.39 12.49
C PHE A 139 2.78 -3.10 13.30
N GLN A 140 3.58 -2.34 14.04
CA GLN A 140 4.60 -2.93 14.91
C GLN A 140 3.94 -3.78 16.01
N GLY A 141 4.33 -5.05 16.06
CA GLY A 141 3.84 -6.09 16.96
C GLY A 141 4.71 -7.36 16.84
N GLU A 142 4.28 -8.45 17.46
CA GLU A 142 5.04 -9.70 17.55
C GLU A 142 5.38 -10.28 16.16
N ASP A 143 4.43 -10.23 15.22
CA ASP A 143 4.60 -10.77 13.87
C ASP A 143 5.38 -9.89 12.89
N PHE A 144 5.74 -8.67 13.31
CA PHE A 144 6.49 -7.74 12.46
C PHE A 144 7.81 -8.36 11.99
N LYS A 145 8.52 -9.05 12.90
CA LYS A 145 9.81 -9.66 12.58
C LYS A 145 9.65 -10.79 11.55
N LEU A 146 8.65 -11.65 11.73
CA LEU A 146 8.38 -12.76 10.81
C LEU A 146 8.04 -12.24 9.41
N PHE A 147 7.17 -11.22 9.32
CA PHE A 147 6.82 -10.61 8.06
C PHE A 147 8.02 -9.91 7.39
N PHE A 148 8.84 -9.19 8.15
CA PHE A 148 10.06 -8.55 7.65
C PHE A 148 11.08 -9.57 7.13
N ASP A 149 11.26 -10.68 7.83
CA ASP A 149 12.16 -11.77 7.43
C ASP A 149 11.65 -12.47 6.15
N ASP A 150 10.33 -12.63 5.99
CA ASP A 150 9.74 -13.13 4.74
C ASP A 150 9.98 -12.16 3.56
N MET A 151 9.82 -10.85 3.77
CA MET A 151 10.19 -9.86 2.74
C MET A 151 11.67 -9.97 2.35
N LYS A 152 12.59 -10.16 3.31
CA LYS A 152 14.04 -10.29 3.03
C LYS A 152 14.38 -11.51 2.18
N LYS A 153 13.58 -12.57 2.25
CA LYS A 153 13.74 -13.74 1.38
C LYS A 153 13.43 -13.41 -0.07
N ASN A 154 12.46 -12.52 -0.33
CA ASN A 154 11.88 -12.27 -1.65
C ASN A 154 12.39 -11.00 -2.36
N PHE A 155 12.97 -10.05 -1.62
CA PHE A 155 13.46 -8.78 -2.18
C PHE A 155 14.97 -8.61 -1.93
N GLN A 156 15.67 -7.97 -2.87
CA GLN A 156 17.10 -7.67 -2.76
C GLN A 156 17.38 -6.79 -1.54
N VAL A 157 16.53 -5.79 -1.32
CA VAL A 157 16.65 -4.85 -0.22
C VAL A 157 15.31 -4.66 0.46
N VAL A 158 15.28 -4.73 1.79
CA VAL A 158 14.11 -4.35 2.59
C VAL A 158 14.46 -3.15 3.48
N ARG A 159 13.58 -2.16 3.48
CA ARG A 159 13.67 -0.95 4.29
C ARG A 159 12.37 -0.74 5.06
N SER A 160 12.45 0.02 6.14
CA SER A 160 11.29 0.44 6.91
C SER A 160 11.26 1.96 7.02
N ILE A 161 10.06 2.54 7.07
CA ILE A 161 9.87 3.96 7.28
C ILE A 161 8.61 4.22 8.08
N ARG A 162 8.70 5.12 9.05
CA ARG A 162 7.53 5.72 9.69
C ARG A 162 7.21 7.02 8.97
N PRO A 163 6.08 7.14 8.25
CA PRO A 163 5.76 8.35 7.50
C PRO A 163 5.57 9.57 8.40
N MET A 164 5.94 10.75 7.88
CA MET A 164 5.80 12.02 8.62
C MET A 164 4.34 12.36 8.99
N ALA A 165 3.36 11.82 8.25
CA ALA A 165 1.92 12.06 8.48
C ALA A 165 1.25 11.02 9.40
N THR A 166 2.02 10.18 10.08
CA THR A 166 1.51 9.19 11.03
C THR A 166 1.21 9.84 12.38
N ARG A 167 0.06 9.52 12.99
CA ARG A 167 -0.29 10.02 14.34
C ARG A 167 0.71 9.49 15.36
N LYS A 168 1.11 10.29 16.36
CA LYS A 168 2.09 9.87 17.40
C LYS A 168 1.72 8.54 18.09
N SER A 169 0.42 8.30 18.31
CA SER A 169 -0.11 7.08 18.93
C SER A 169 -0.20 5.86 18.00
N SER A 170 -0.02 6.04 16.69
CA SER A 170 -0.10 4.94 15.73
C SER A 170 1.23 4.18 15.68
N ARG A 171 1.13 2.84 15.75
CA ARG A 171 2.24 1.90 15.53
C ARG A 171 2.45 1.56 14.05
N GLU A 172 1.82 2.32 13.16
CA GLU A 172 1.94 2.18 11.71
C GLU A 172 3.36 2.47 11.24
N ILE A 173 3.89 1.55 10.45
CA ILE A 173 5.15 1.64 9.72
C ILE A 173 4.93 1.08 8.31
N TYR A 174 5.71 1.54 7.33
CA TYR A 174 5.72 0.93 6.00
C TYR A 174 7.00 0.16 5.81
N LEU A 175 6.86 -1.04 5.25
CA LEU A 175 7.97 -1.83 4.74
C LEU A 175 8.05 -1.66 3.23
N ILE A 176 9.28 -1.52 2.74
CA ILE A 176 9.60 -1.30 1.33
C ILE A 176 10.54 -2.43 0.90
N GLY A 177 10.02 -3.33 0.07
CA GLY A 177 10.81 -4.34 -0.63
C GLY A 177 11.23 -3.79 -1.99
N LEU A 178 12.54 -3.62 -2.20
CA LEU A 178 13.11 -3.14 -3.45
C LEU A 178 13.73 -4.30 -4.21
N GLY A 179 13.40 -4.40 -5.50
CA GLY A 179 13.96 -5.38 -6.40
C GLY A 179 13.57 -6.81 -6.02
N LYS A 180 12.37 -7.26 -6.43
CA LYS A 180 11.98 -8.67 -6.31
C LYS A 180 13.02 -9.58 -6.97
N LYS A 181 13.46 -10.61 -6.24
CA LYS A 181 14.47 -11.59 -6.69
C LYS A 181 13.93 -12.45 -7.83
#